data_AF-A0A9Q6A560-F1
#
_entry.id   AF-A0A9Q6A560-F1
#
_cell.length_a   1.000
_cell.length_b   1.000
_cell.length_c   1.000
_cell.angle_alpha   90.00
_cell.angle_beta   90.00
_cell.angle_gamma   90.00
#
_symmetry.space_group_name_H-M   'P 1'
#
loop_
_entity.id
_entity.type
_entity.pdbx_description
1 polymer ?
#
loop_
_entity_poly.entity_id
_entity_poly.type
_entity_poly.pdbx_seq_one_letter_code
_entity_poly.pdbx_strand_id
1 'polypeptide(L)' 'MAIITNICQWVVLARVLLNRSSNVILLDEFDKAPAVFHSAFYQMFDEGILVDKHYVADISKAIIICTSNYKSREEIKKS' A
#
# COMPACT_ATOMS: atom_id res chain seq x y z
N MET A 1 -12.73 -4.50 -2.64
CA MET A 1 -11.90 -3.33 -2.32
C MET A 1 -11.04 -3.68 -1.13
N ALA A 2 -9.73 -3.44 -1.19
CA ALA A 2 -8.83 -3.59 -0.05
C ALA A 2 -8.56 -2.21 0.55
N ILE A 3 -8.82 -2.03 1.85
CA ILE A 3 -8.52 -0.78 2.57
C ILE A 3 -7.46 -1.10 3.62
N ILE A 4 -6.35 -0.35 3.62
CA ILE A 4 -5.21 -0.51 4.53
C ILE A 4 -5.10 0.76 5.36
N THR A 5 -5.22 0.64 6.69
CA THR A 5 -5.27 1.78 7.62
C THR A 5 -4.36 1.61 8.84
N ASN A 6 -3.86 0.40 9.15
CA ASN A 6 -3.04 0.16 10.34
C ASN A 6 -1.79 -0.68 10.09
N ILE A 7 -0.77 -0.54 10.96
CA ILE A 7 0.53 -1.26 10.92
C ILE A 7 0.36 -2.77 10.68
N CYS A 8 -0.61 -3.40 11.36
CA CYS A 8 -0.86 -4.84 11.24
C CYS A 8 -1.18 -5.26 9.80
N GLN A 9 -1.96 -4.47 9.07
CA GLN A 9 -2.34 -4.76 7.69
C GLN A 9 -1.17 -4.65 6.71
N TRP A 10 -0.19 -3.76 6.96
CA TRP A 10 1.02 -3.68 6.13
C TRP A 10 1.90 -4.93 6.25
N VAL A 11 1.97 -5.52 7.45
CA VAL A 11 2.71 -6.77 7.69
C VAL A 11 2.10 -7.94 6.92
N VAL A 12 0.79 -7.96 6.76
CA VAL A 12 0.06 -9.03 6.05
C VAL A 12 -0.47 -8.59 4.69
N LEU A 13 0.15 -7.56 4.10
CA LEU A 13 -0.38 -6.85 2.94
C LEU A 13 -0.62 -7.78 1.75
N ALA A 14 0.32 -8.66 1.40
CA ALA A 14 0.16 -9.59 0.28
C ALA A 14 -1.06 -10.51 0.46
N ARG A 15 -1.28 -11.03 1.67
CA ARG A 15 -2.47 -11.84 1.99
C ARG A 15 -3.76 -11.02 1.89
N VAL A 16 -3.76 -9.77 2.35
CA VAL A 16 -4.93 -8.88 2.24
C VAL A 16 -5.25 -8.58 0.78
N LEU A 17 -4.22 -8.29 -0.02
CA LEU A 17 -4.35 -8.02 -1.44
C LEU A 17 -4.85 -9.24 -2.21
N LEU A 18 -4.43 -10.46 -1.87
CA LEU A 18 -4.93 -11.69 -2.51
C LEU A 18 -6.42 -11.95 -2.23
N ASN A 19 -6.92 -11.52 -1.06
CA ASN A 19 -8.32 -11.72 -0.67
C ASN A 19 -9.23 -10.55 -1.07
N ARG A 20 -8.75 -9.61 -1.90
CA ARG A 20 -9.53 -8.44 -2.30
C ARG A 20 -10.71 -8.85 -3.20
N SER A 21 -11.88 -8.29 -2.93
CA SER A 21 -13.09 -8.50 -3.76
C SER A 21 -13.17 -7.61 -5.01
N SER A 22 -12.26 -6.64 -5.15
CA SER A 22 -12.21 -5.74 -6.32
C SER A 22 -10.79 -5.29 -6.60
N ASN A 23 -10.56 -4.77 -7.81
CA ASN A 23 -9.27 -4.22 -8.24
C ASN A 23 -9.00 -2.79 -7.73
N VAL A 24 -9.62 -2.38 -6.62
CA VAL A 24 -9.35 -1.09 -5.99
C VAL A 24 -8.65 -1.34 -4.66
N ILE A 25 -7.48 -0.74 -4.51
CA ILE A 25 -6.65 -0.74 -3.30
C ILE A 25 -6.63 0.69 -2.77
N LEU A 26 -7.09 0.88 -1.54
CA LEU A 26 -7.03 2.13 -0.80
C LEU A 26 -5.98 2.00 0.31
N LEU A 27 -4.93 2.79 0.19
CA LEU A 27 -3.89 2.95 1.20
C LEU A 27 -4.17 4.24 1.96
N ASP A 28 -4.84 4.11 3.10
CA ASP A 28 -5.17 5.25 3.94
C ASP A 28 -4.03 5.57 4.91
N GLU A 29 -3.93 6.83 5.29
CA GLU A 29 -2.82 7.37 6.09
C GLU A 29 -1.45 6.86 5.61
N PHE A 30 -1.24 6.84 4.30
CA PHE A 30 -0.03 6.29 3.67
C PHE A 30 1.25 6.98 4.15
N ASP A 31 1.15 8.25 4.54
CA ASP A 31 2.21 9.03 5.18
C ASP A 31 2.76 8.41 6.48
N LYS A 32 1.97 7.58 7.16
CA LYS A 32 2.36 6.91 8.41
C LYS A 32 2.94 5.51 8.17
N ALA A 33 3.08 5.08 6.92
CA ALA A 33 3.61 3.76 6.60
C ALA A 33 5.06 3.64 7.10
N PRO A 34 5.42 2.55 7.82
CA PRO A 34 6.79 2.37 8.28
C PRO A 34 7.78 2.25 7.12
N ALA A 35 8.96 2.88 7.25
CA ALA A 35 9.99 2.92 6.19
C ALA A 35 10.44 1.54 5.68
N VAL A 36 10.34 0.50 6.52
CA VAL A 36 10.63 -0.89 6.13
C VAL A 36 9.75 -1.40 4.98
N PHE A 37 8.59 -0.80 4.75
CA PHE A 37 7.69 -1.17 3.65
C PHE A 37 7.94 -0.39 2.36
N HIS A 38 8.86 0.60 2.34
CA HIS A 38 9.11 1.40 1.13
C HIS A 38 9.56 0.55 -0.06
N SER A 39 10.43 -0.43 0.14
CA SER A 39 10.86 -1.35 -0.93
C SER A 39 9.69 -2.14 -1.50
N ALA A 40 8.78 -2.59 -0.64
CA ALA A 40 7.59 -3.31 -1.03
C ALA A 40 6.64 -2.42 -1.84
N PHE A 41 6.52 -1.13 -1.48
CA PHE A 41 5.74 -0.18 -2.25
C PHE A 41 6.36 0.13 -3.61
N TYR A 42 7.67 0.29 -3.71
CA TYR A 42 8.34 0.47 -5.00
C TYR A 42 8.09 -0.72 -5.93
N GLN A 43 8.23 -1.95 -5.43
CA GLN A 43 7.89 -3.15 -6.19
C GLN A 43 6.42 -3.13 -6.65
N MET A 44 5.53 -2.80 -5.73
CA MET A 44 4.09 -2.76 -5.97
C MET A 44 3.70 -1.72 -7.03
N PHE A 45 4.32 -0.54 -7.02
CA PHE A 45 4.04 0.54 -7.96
C PHE A 45 4.72 0.35 -9.32
N ASP A 46 5.95 -0.14 -9.34
CA ASP A 46 6.75 -0.25 -10.58
C ASP A 46 6.47 -1.58 -11.31
N GLU A 47 6.41 -2.69 -10.58
CA GLU A 47 6.27 -4.04 -11.15
C GLU A 47 4.82 -4.53 -11.14
N GLY A 48 3.94 -3.91 -10.34
CA GLY A 48 2.56 -4.38 -10.18
C GLY A 48 2.45 -5.71 -9.43
N ILE A 49 3.49 -6.10 -8.69
CA ILE A 49 3.50 -7.30 -7.85
C ILE A 49 3.95 -6.95 -6.43
N LEU A 50 3.46 -7.71 -5.46
CA LEU A 50 3.95 -7.63 -4.08
C LEU A 50 4.34 -9.03 -3.63
N VAL A 51 5.60 -9.20 -3.23
CA VAL A 51 6.14 -10.48 -2.78
C VAL A 51 6.47 -10.43 -1.29
N ASP A 52 5.95 -11.39 -0.53
CA ASP A 52 6.41 -11.68 0.83
C ASP A 52 6.92 -13.13 0.95
N LYS A 53 7.28 -13.56 2.17
CA LYS A 53 7.84 -14.91 2.43
C LYS A 53 6.90 -16.06 2.07
N HIS A 54 5.59 -15.81 1.97
CA HIS A 54 4.55 -16.82 1.83
C HIS A 54 3.65 -16.61 0.61
N TYR A 55 3.58 -15.39 0.10
CA TYR A 55 2.60 -14.97 -0.91
C TYR A 55 3.24 -14.12 -2.00
N VAL A 56 2.69 -14.27 -3.21
CA VAL A 56 2.91 -13.36 -4.33
C VAL A 56 1.54 -12.80 -4.72
N ALA A 57 1.35 -11.50 -4.59
CA ALA A 57 0.11 -10.83 -4.97
C ALA A 57 0.32 -10.07 -6.29
N ASP A 58 -0.33 -10.52 -7.36
CA ASP A 58 -0.46 -9.75 -8.60
C ASP A 58 -1.49 -8.64 -8.40
N ILE A 59 -1.07 -7.40 -8.60
CA ILE A 59 -1.90 -6.21 -8.58
C ILE A 59 -1.70 -5.32 -9.81
N SER A 60 -1.15 -5.85 -10.89
CA SER A 60 -0.88 -5.13 -12.15
C SER A 60 -2.11 -4.43 -12.75
N LYS A 61 -3.31 -4.92 -12.41
CA LYS A 61 -4.60 -4.37 -12.85
C LYS A 61 -5.33 -3.58 -11.76
N ALA A 62 -4.68 -3.31 -10.63
CA ALA A 62 -5.28 -2.58 -9.54
C ALA A 62 -5.21 -1.07 -9.75
N ILE A 63 -6.30 -0.38 -9.42
CA ILE A 63 -6.29 1.05 -9.16
C ILE A 63 -5.85 1.23 -7.72
N ILE A 64 -4.71 1.91 -7.53
CA ILE A 64 -4.17 2.20 -6.21
C ILE A 64 -4.47 3.66 -5.89
N ILE A 65 -5.10 3.89 -4.74
CA ILE A 65 -5.44 5.21 -4.21
C ILE A 65 -4.71 5.34 -2.88
N CYS A 66 -3.86 6.36 -2.75
CA CYS A 66 -3.21 6.70 -1.49
C CYS A 66 -3.85 7.96 -0.91
N THR A 67 -4.23 7.93 0.35
CA THR A 67 -4.72 9.09 1.11
C THR A 67 -3.77 9.39 2.26
N SER A 68 -3.72 10.65 2.64
CA SER A 68 -2.89 11.18 3.72
C SER A 68 -3.59 12.37 4.35
N ASN A 69 -3.26 12.67 5.60
CA ASN A 69 -3.88 13.80 6.33
C ASN A 69 -3.12 15.13 6.19
N TYR A 70 -2.19 15.24 5.23
CA TYR A 70 -1.48 16.49 4.97
C TYR A 70 -2.43 17.61 4.55
N LYS A 71 -2.28 18.78 5.15
CA LYS A 71 -3.13 19.96 4.90
C LYS A 71 -2.50 20.94 3.93
N SER A 72 -1.20 20.82 3.66
CA SER A 72 -0.45 21.77 2.83
C SER A 72 0.73 21.10 2.13
N ARG A 73 1.21 21.72 1.04
CA ARG A 73 2.41 21.25 0.33
C ARG A 73 3.68 21.39 1.17
N GLU A 74 3.70 22.38 2.06
CA GLU A 74 4.80 22.63 2.99
C GLU A 74 4.94 21.50 4.01
N GLU A 75 3.83 20.93 4.46
CA GLU A 75 3.81 19.77 5.35
C GLU A 75 4.35 18.52 4.64
N ILE A 76 3.91 18.30 3.40
CA ILE A 76 4.42 17.20 2.55
C ILE A 76 5.94 17.27 2.39
N LYS A 77 6.50 18.46 2.18
CA LYS A 77 7.95 18.65 1.97
C LYS A 77 8.81 18.45 3.21
N LYS A 78 8.23 18.50 4.42
CA LYS A 78 8.93 18.37 5.70
C LYS A 78 8.91 16.94 6.25
N SER A 79 8.06 16.09 5.67
CA SER A 79 7.84 14.72 6.12
C SER A 79 8.90 13.74 5.63
#